data_AF-A0A516R7M3-F1
#
_entry.id   AF-A0A516R7M3-F1
#
_cell.length_a   1.000
_cell.length_b   1.000
_cell.length_c   1.000
_cell.angle_alpha   90.00
_cell.angle_beta   90.00
_cell.angle_gamma   90.00
#
_symmetry.space_group_name_H-M   'P 1'
#
loop_
_entity.id
_entity.type
_entity.pdbx_description
1 polymer ?
#
loop_
_entity_poly.entity_id
_entity_poly.type
_entity_poly.pdbx_seq_one_letter_code
_entity_poly.pdbx_strand_id
1 'polypeptide(L)'
;MTPIRPLWRGSGSRGPRLLVAAALLASVAAVPSAASATPGTGAPAAAPAAEPGRAPARSGSPGPAYERVAHFYGAYVDVASDPGSHKAAAALRTFYLTADLRGRLLDWERRHDADGVLRAQNAPSAWRVTAGDSGMGKTTSTVRLTWGTGPERTYTYLSVQSDLATRTITDIRSKY
;
A
#
# COMPACT_ATOMS: atom_id res chain seq x y z
N MET A 1 -29.02 2.16 -17.16
CA MET A 1 -27.69 2.39 -16.54
C MET A 1 -26.65 1.71 -17.41
N THR A 2 -25.79 2.50 -18.04
CA THR A 2 -24.90 2.10 -19.13
C THR A 2 -23.55 1.64 -18.55
N PRO A 3 -23.01 0.46 -18.92
CA PRO A 3 -21.68 0.08 -18.46
C PRO A 3 -20.60 0.87 -19.23
N ILE A 4 -19.70 1.53 -18.49
CA ILE A 4 -18.52 2.20 -19.02
C ILE A 4 -17.51 1.12 -19.41
N ARG A 5 -17.38 0.87 -20.72
CA ARG A 5 -16.32 0.02 -21.30
C ARG A 5 -15.08 0.89 -21.55
N PRO A 6 -13.93 0.62 -20.91
CA PRO A 6 -12.67 1.10 -21.46
C PRO A 6 -12.30 0.23 -22.67
N LEU A 7 -12.55 0.76 -23.87
CA LEU A 7 -11.94 0.27 -25.10
C LEU A 7 -10.47 0.69 -25.08
N TRP A 8 -9.58 -0.22 -24.69
CA TRP A 8 -8.18 -0.10 -25.07
C TRP A 8 -7.82 -1.18 -26.09
N ARG A 9 -7.67 -0.74 -27.34
CA ARG A 9 -7.08 -1.48 -28.46
C ARG A 9 -5.58 -1.19 -28.45
N GLY A 10 -4.82 -2.00 -27.73
CA GLY A 10 -3.36 -2.04 -27.82
C GLY A 10 -2.92 -3.16 -28.75
N SER A 11 -2.68 -2.82 -30.02
CA SER A 11 -1.94 -3.68 -30.96
C SER A 11 -0.48 -3.73 -30.49
N GLY A 12 0.02 -4.92 -30.18
CA GLY A 12 1.41 -5.14 -29.75
C GLY A 12 1.92 -6.46 -30.27
N SER A 13 2.56 -6.42 -31.43
CA SER A 13 3.28 -7.50 -32.08
C SER A 13 4.37 -8.08 -31.17
N ARG A 14 4.33 -9.40 -30.96
CA ARG A 14 5.37 -10.16 -30.27
C ARG A 14 6.55 -10.38 -31.23
N GLY A 15 7.51 -9.46 -31.20
CA GLY A 15 8.84 -9.65 -31.82
C GLY A 15 9.78 -10.47 -30.92
N PRO A 16 10.73 -11.23 -31.48
CA PRO A 16 11.56 -12.17 -30.73
C PRO A 16 12.75 -11.49 -30.03
N ARG A 17 13.17 -12.20 -28.97
CA ARG A 17 14.40 -12.13 -28.18
C ARG A 17 15.62 -11.49 -28.87
N LEU A 18 16.26 -10.55 -28.18
CA LEU A 18 17.71 -10.35 -28.23
C LEU A 18 18.23 -10.09 -26.80
N LEU A 19 19.07 -11.00 -26.32
CA LEU A 19 19.97 -10.81 -25.20
C LEU A 19 21.06 -9.84 -25.66
N VAL A 20 21.29 -8.77 -24.90
CA VAL A 20 22.48 -7.92 -25.06
C VAL A 20 23.11 -7.72 -23.68
N ALA A 21 24.29 -8.31 -23.53
CA ALA A 21 25.26 -8.04 -22.48
C ALA A 21 26.15 -6.86 -22.92
N ALA A 22 26.46 -5.94 -22.00
CA ALA A 22 27.58 -4.98 -22.01
C ALA A 22 27.25 -3.86 -21.00
N ALA A 23 28.15 -3.20 -20.29
CA ALA A 23 29.55 -3.39 -19.92
C ALA A 23 29.78 -2.41 -18.76
N LEU A 24 30.59 -2.79 -17.77
CA LEU A 24 31.04 -1.89 -16.70
C LEU A 24 31.95 -0.80 -17.28
N LEU A 25 31.61 0.46 -17.07
CA LEU A 25 32.52 1.59 -17.31
C LEU A 25 32.69 2.35 -16.00
N ALA A 26 33.89 2.22 -15.44
CA ALA A 26 34.42 3.07 -14.39
C ALA A 26 34.87 4.40 -15.01
N SER A 27 34.50 5.51 -14.38
CA SER A 27 35.03 6.84 -14.71
C SER A 27 35.62 7.45 -13.44
N VAL A 28 36.95 7.53 -13.42
CA VAL A 28 37.78 8.34 -12.52
C VAL A 28 38.01 9.70 -13.17
N ALA A 29 38.30 10.70 -12.32
CA ALA A 29 38.82 12.06 -12.57
C ALA A 29 37.76 13.17 -12.43
N ALA A 30 38.02 14.32 -11.83
CA ALA A 30 39.26 14.89 -11.32
C ALA A 30 38.94 15.97 -10.26
N VAL A 31 39.89 16.18 -9.36
CA VAL A 31 39.90 17.20 -8.30
C VAL A 31 40.37 18.54 -8.87
N PRO A 32 39.79 19.68 -8.46
CA PRO A 32 40.53 20.93 -8.38
C PRO A 32 40.76 21.36 -6.92
N SER A 33 42.04 21.36 -6.53
CA SER A 33 42.69 22.32 -5.62
C SER A 33 42.43 23.76 -6.12
N ALA A 34 42.44 24.86 -5.38
CA ALA A 34 42.74 25.21 -3.99
C ALA A 34 42.29 26.68 -3.81
N ALA A 35 42.07 27.16 -2.58
CA ALA A 35 42.49 28.50 -2.16
C ALA A 35 42.33 28.65 -0.65
N SER A 36 43.44 29.03 -0.03
CA SER A 36 43.70 29.16 1.39
C SER A 36 42.95 30.33 2.03
N ALA A 37 42.42 30.12 3.24
CA ALA A 37 42.19 31.19 4.21
C ALA A 37 42.89 30.80 5.53
N THR A 38 43.57 31.77 6.11
CA THR A 38 44.55 31.71 7.20
C THR A 38 44.00 31.15 8.52
N PRO A 39 44.87 30.60 9.40
CA PRO A 39 44.46 29.91 10.62
C PRO A 39 44.14 30.89 11.75
N GLY A 40 42.90 30.86 12.24
CA GLY A 40 42.58 31.35 13.58
C GLY A 40 42.94 30.26 14.58
N THR A 41 43.94 30.51 15.42
CA THR A 41 44.32 29.65 16.54
C THR A 41 43.18 29.59 17.56
N GLY A 42 42.28 28.64 17.35
CA GLY A 42 41.38 28.11 18.37
C GLY A 42 41.55 26.60 18.36
N ALA A 43 42.00 26.02 19.48
CA ALA A 43 42.12 24.59 19.62
C ALA A 43 40.84 23.89 19.13
N PRO A 44 40.91 22.82 18.32
CA PRO A 44 39.71 22.11 17.94
C PRO A 44 39.15 21.48 19.21
N ALA A 45 38.05 22.05 19.72
CA ALA A 45 37.18 21.31 20.62
C ALA A 45 36.83 20.01 19.88
N ALA A 46 37.21 18.88 20.47
CA ALA A 46 36.88 17.57 19.94
C ALA A 46 35.39 17.57 19.60
N ALA A 47 35.07 17.44 18.31
CA ALA A 47 33.69 17.32 17.86
C ALA A 47 33.09 16.15 18.65
N PRO A 48 31.91 16.32 19.28
CA PRO A 48 31.28 15.22 19.99
C PRO A 48 31.13 14.06 19.00
N ALA A 49 31.60 12.88 19.41
CA ALA A 49 31.43 11.66 18.64
C ALA A 49 29.94 11.52 18.30
N ALA A 50 29.63 11.45 17.02
CA ALA A 50 28.26 11.27 16.55
C ALA A 50 27.70 9.98 17.17
N GLU A 51 26.64 10.11 17.97
CA GLU A 51 25.92 8.93 18.46
C GLU A 51 25.44 8.12 17.25
N PRO A 52 25.62 6.79 17.23
CA PRO A 52 25.12 5.96 16.14
C PRO A 52 23.62 6.23 15.98
N GLY A 53 23.24 6.65 14.77
CA GLY A 53 21.88 7.08 14.44
C GLY A 53 20.87 6.04 14.90
N ARG A 54 20.10 6.38 15.94
CA ARG A 54 19.11 5.47 16.52
C ARG A 54 18.12 5.10 15.43
N ALA A 55 18.03 3.80 15.12
CA ALA A 55 17.01 3.30 14.20
C ALA A 55 15.62 3.78 14.67
N PRO A 56 14.71 4.12 13.74
CA PRO A 56 13.38 4.59 14.12
C PRO A 56 12.66 3.51 14.93
N ALA A 57 12.45 3.77 16.22
CA ALA A 57 11.71 2.88 17.10
C ALA A 57 10.20 3.09 16.93
N ARG A 58 9.44 2.00 16.91
CA ARG A 58 7.98 2.02 16.89
C ARG A 58 7.46 1.27 18.10
N SER A 59 6.58 1.92 18.84
CA SER A 59 5.84 1.32 19.96
C SER A 59 4.35 1.36 19.63
N GLY A 60 3.59 0.41 20.16
CA GLY A 60 2.15 0.34 19.91
C GLY A 60 1.41 -0.45 20.97
N SER A 61 0.11 -0.18 21.04
CA SER A 61 -0.88 -0.92 21.83
C SER A 61 -2.02 -1.34 20.90
N PRO A 62 -2.87 -2.31 21.28
CA PRO A 62 -4.03 -2.67 20.46
C PRO A 62 -5.00 -1.49 20.35
N GLY A 63 -4.93 -0.76 19.24
CA GLY A 63 -5.76 0.42 19.03
C GLY A 63 -7.22 0.12 18.65
N PRO A 64 -7.99 1.18 18.37
CA PRO A 64 -9.41 1.07 18.01
C PRO A 64 -9.65 0.22 16.75
N ALA A 65 -10.88 -0.21 16.54
CA ALA A 65 -11.24 -1.10 15.43
C ALA A 65 -10.85 -0.57 14.04
N TYR A 66 -10.91 0.75 13.81
CA TYR A 66 -10.49 1.33 12.52
C TYR A 66 -8.98 1.15 12.25
N GLU A 67 -8.14 1.06 13.28
CA GLU A 67 -6.73 0.72 13.11
C GLU A 67 -6.56 -0.72 12.66
N ARG A 68 -7.41 -1.64 13.14
CA ARG A 68 -7.42 -3.03 12.65
C ARG A 68 -7.81 -3.10 11.16
N VAL A 69 -8.72 -2.23 10.71
CA VAL A 69 -9.02 -2.05 9.28
C VAL A 69 -7.79 -1.50 8.54
N ALA A 70 -7.09 -0.51 9.09
CA ALA A 70 -5.86 0.02 8.50
C ALA A 70 -4.75 -1.05 8.38
N HIS A 71 -4.54 -1.86 9.42
CA HIS A 71 -3.60 -2.97 9.38
C HIS A 71 -3.96 -4.00 8.29
N PHE A 72 -5.25 -4.34 8.18
CA PHE A 72 -5.71 -5.25 7.14
C PHE A 72 -5.43 -4.68 5.74
N TYR A 73 -5.86 -3.46 5.43
CA TYR A 73 -5.66 -2.90 4.09
C TYR A 73 -4.19 -2.62 3.78
N GLY A 74 -3.37 -2.29 4.77
CA GLY A 74 -1.91 -2.23 4.62
C GLY A 74 -1.33 -3.55 4.14
N ALA A 75 -1.49 -4.60 4.95
CA ALA A 75 -0.95 -5.91 4.62
C ALA A 75 -1.59 -6.50 3.35
N TYR A 76 -2.88 -6.27 3.14
CA TYR A 76 -3.63 -6.83 2.01
C TYR A 76 -3.21 -6.21 0.68
N VAL A 77 -3.01 -4.89 0.63
CA VAL A 77 -2.54 -4.20 -0.58
C VAL A 77 -1.12 -4.62 -0.94
N ASP A 78 -0.24 -4.81 0.06
CA ASP A 78 1.12 -5.30 -0.16
C ASP A 78 1.11 -6.68 -0.82
N VAL A 79 0.36 -7.65 -0.27
CA VAL A 79 0.30 -9.00 -0.85
C VAL A 79 -0.50 -9.06 -2.16
N ALA A 80 -1.48 -8.19 -2.37
CA ALA A 80 -2.24 -8.13 -3.61
C ALA A 80 -1.40 -7.56 -4.78
N SER A 81 -0.38 -6.78 -4.46
CA SER A 81 0.57 -6.23 -5.45
C SER A 81 1.71 -7.21 -5.78
N ASP A 82 1.88 -8.27 -4.98
CA ASP A 82 3.01 -9.19 -5.07
C ASP A 82 2.64 -10.48 -5.86
N PRO A 83 3.32 -10.79 -6.97
CA PRO A 83 3.05 -12.00 -7.75
C PRO A 83 3.23 -13.29 -6.93
N GLY A 84 2.23 -14.18 -6.96
CA GLY A 84 2.29 -15.48 -6.27
C GLY A 84 1.84 -15.46 -4.81
N SER A 85 1.45 -14.29 -4.27
CA SER A 85 1.05 -14.13 -2.87
C SER A 85 -0.42 -14.50 -2.55
N HIS A 86 -1.08 -15.29 -3.42
CA HIS A 86 -2.48 -15.70 -3.24
C HIS A 86 -2.76 -16.41 -1.89
N LYS A 87 -1.83 -17.26 -1.44
CA LYS A 87 -1.96 -17.96 -0.15
C LYS A 87 -1.90 -16.97 1.03
N ALA A 88 -1.02 -15.97 0.96
CA ALA A 88 -0.91 -14.93 1.97
C ALA A 88 -2.18 -14.06 2.01
N ALA A 89 -2.70 -13.66 0.84
CA ALA A 89 -3.95 -12.94 0.73
C ALA A 89 -5.13 -13.72 1.35
N ALA A 90 -5.23 -15.02 1.09
CA ALA A 90 -6.27 -15.88 1.69
C ALA A 90 -6.13 -16.00 3.22
N ALA A 91 -4.90 -16.08 3.73
CA ALA A 91 -4.64 -16.11 5.17
C ALA A 91 -5.05 -14.79 5.85
N LEU A 92 -4.71 -13.64 5.26
CA LEU A 92 -5.14 -12.33 5.75
C LEU A 92 -6.66 -12.21 5.78
N ARG A 93 -7.34 -12.59 4.68
CA ARG A 93 -8.81 -12.61 4.64
C ARG A 93 -9.39 -13.45 5.78
N THR A 94 -8.81 -14.62 6.03
CA THR A 94 -9.28 -15.52 7.10
C THR A 94 -9.07 -14.94 8.50
N PHE A 95 -8.00 -14.18 8.72
CA PHE A 95 -7.69 -13.58 10.01
C PHE A 95 -8.52 -12.33 10.33
N TYR A 96 -8.79 -11.50 9.32
CA TYR A 96 -9.43 -10.19 9.51
C TYR A 96 -10.93 -10.17 9.22
N LEU A 97 -11.44 -11.05 8.36
CA LEU A 97 -12.82 -11.05 7.89
C LEU A 97 -13.62 -12.20 8.53
N THR A 98 -14.92 -11.99 8.72
CA THR A 98 -15.82 -13.09 9.09
C THR A 98 -15.94 -14.11 7.96
N ALA A 99 -16.27 -15.36 8.30
CA ALA A 99 -16.50 -16.43 7.31
C ALA A 99 -17.65 -16.07 6.34
N ASP A 100 -18.72 -15.49 6.87
CA ASP A 100 -19.88 -15.01 6.13
C ASP A 100 -19.50 -13.91 5.11
N LEU A 101 -18.70 -12.91 5.51
CA LEU A 101 -18.19 -11.91 4.57
C LEU A 101 -17.32 -12.55 3.48
N ARG A 102 -16.41 -13.46 3.85
CA ARG A 102 -15.57 -14.16 2.86
C ARG A 102 -16.41 -14.90 1.81
N GLY A 103 -17.51 -15.55 2.22
CA GLY A 103 -18.45 -16.18 1.30
C GLY A 103 -19.08 -15.18 0.32
N ARG A 104 -19.60 -14.05 0.83
CA ARG A 104 -20.19 -13.01 -0.02
C ARG A 104 -19.18 -12.38 -0.99
N LEU A 105 -17.93 -12.22 -0.56
CA LEU A 105 -16.86 -11.72 -1.41
C LEU A 105 -16.56 -12.71 -2.53
N LEU A 106 -16.36 -14.00 -2.24
CA LEU A 106 -16.14 -15.02 -3.27
C LEU A 106 -17.27 -15.05 -4.30
N ASP A 107 -18.52 -14.91 -3.86
CA ASP A 107 -19.68 -14.87 -4.76
C ASP A 107 -19.66 -13.66 -5.67
N TRP A 108 -19.25 -12.51 -5.15
CA TRP A 108 -19.08 -11.29 -5.94
C TRP A 108 -17.91 -11.41 -6.91
N GLU A 109 -16.76 -11.92 -6.47
CA GLU A 109 -15.56 -12.11 -7.28
C GLU A 109 -15.86 -12.97 -8.52
N ARG A 110 -16.60 -14.07 -8.35
CA ARG A 110 -17.02 -14.93 -9.49
C ARG A 110 -17.90 -14.22 -10.51
N ARG A 111 -18.68 -13.22 -10.10
CA ARG A 111 -19.57 -12.47 -11.00
C ARG A 111 -18.88 -11.29 -11.69
N HIS A 112 -17.85 -10.75 -11.07
CA HIS A 112 -17.23 -9.49 -11.48
C HIS A 112 -15.80 -9.63 -12.01
N ASP A 113 -15.18 -10.81 -11.87
CA ASP A 113 -13.81 -11.10 -12.27
C ASP A 113 -12.81 -10.05 -11.74
N ALA A 114 -12.97 -9.74 -10.45
CA ALA A 114 -12.24 -8.68 -9.77
C ALA A 114 -12.08 -9.09 -8.30
N ASP A 115 -11.09 -8.53 -7.61
CA ASP A 115 -10.92 -8.72 -6.17
C ASP A 115 -12.07 -8.04 -5.41
N GLY A 116 -12.77 -8.80 -4.56
CA GLY A 116 -13.95 -8.32 -3.85
C GLY A 116 -13.65 -7.40 -2.67
N VAL A 117 -12.45 -7.50 -2.08
CA VAL A 117 -12.00 -6.59 -1.01
C VAL A 117 -11.69 -5.23 -1.62
N LEU A 118 -10.98 -5.21 -2.75
CA LEU A 118 -10.57 -3.99 -3.44
C LEU A 118 -11.64 -3.42 -4.37
N ARG A 119 -12.64 -4.24 -4.74
CA ARG A 119 -13.65 -3.97 -5.77
C ARG A 119 -13.02 -3.58 -7.12
N ALA A 120 -11.89 -4.19 -7.46
CA ALA A 120 -11.09 -3.87 -8.65
C ALA A 120 -10.27 -5.06 -9.14
N GLN A 121 -9.80 -5.01 -10.39
CA GLN A 121 -8.98 -6.07 -11.00
C GLN A 121 -7.51 -6.01 -10.60
N ASN A 122 -7.03 -4.83 -10.19
CA ASN A 122 -5.64 -4.58 -9.85
C ASN A 122 -5.51 -4.05 -8.42
N ALA A 123 -4.28 -4.01 -7.90
CA ALA A 123 -3.98 -3.42 -6.61
C ALA A 123 -3.92 -1.88 -6.70
N PRO A 124 -4.34 -1.16 -5.64
CA PRO A 124 -4.23 0.30 -5.56
C PRO A 124 -2.78 0.73 -5.30
N SER A 125 -2.41 1.92 -5.76
CA SER A 125 -1.09 2.51 -5.51
C SER A 125 -0.95 3.08 -4.10
N ALA A 126 -2.06 3.43 -3.47
CA ALA A 126 -2.10 3.89 -2.08
C ALA A 126 -3.48 3.67 -1.47
N TRP A 127 -3.52 3.63 -0.14
CA TRP A 127 -4.76 3.50 0.62
C TRP A 127 -4.77 4.49 1.79
N ARG A 128 -5.97 4.84 2.26
CA ARG A 128 -6.19 5.60 3.49
C ARG A 128 -7.43 5.07 4.18
N VAL A 129 -7.36 4.89 5.49
CA VAL A 129 -8.52 4.57 6.33
C VAL A 129 -8.86 5.76 7.21
N THR A 130 -10.13 6.11 7.27
CA THR A 130 -10.66 7.11 8.21
C THR A 130 -11.74 6.48 9.07
N ALA A 131 -11.71 6.73 10.37
CA ALA A 131 -12.78 6.33 11.27
C ALA A 131 -14.11 6.95 10.83
N GLY A 132 -15.19 6.21 11.04
CA GLY A 132 -16.56 6.69 10.90
C GLY A 132 -17.33 6.48 12.19
N ASP A 133 -18.66 6.45 12.07
CA ASP A 133 -19.55 6.34 13.22
C ASP A 133 -19.50 4.95 13.87
N SER A 134 -19.74 4.94 15.19
CA SER A 134 -19.81 3.73 16.01
C SER A 134 -21.11 3.69 16.79
N GLY A 135 -21.74 2.53 16.88
CA GLY A 135 -23.02 2.33 17.56
C GLY A 135 -23.55 0.90 17.42
N MET A 136 -24.43 0.49 18.33
CA MET A 136 -25.06 -0.85 18.34
C MET A 136 -24.06 -2.02 18.20
N GLY A 137 -22.91 -1.93 18.88
CA GLY A 137 -21.87 -2.98 18.81
C GLY A 137 -21.10 -3.03 17.49
N LYS A 138 -21.31 -2.08 16.58
CA LYS A 138 -20.61 -1.97 15.29
C LYS A 138 -19.92 -0.62 15.14
N THR A 139 -18.96 -0.58 14.24
CA THR A 139 -18.27 0.64 13.84
C THR A 139 -18.00 0.62 12.36
N THR A 140 -18.03 1.80 11.75
CA THR A 140 -17.79 1.98 10.32
C THR A 140 -16.45 2.68 10.13
N SER A 141 -15.75 2.33 9.06
CA SER A 141 -14.57 3.03 8.57
C SER A 141 -14.74 3.29 7.09
N THR A 142 -14.24 4.43 6.60
CA THR A 142 -14.15 4.68 5.16
C THR A 142 -12.73 4.36 4.70
N VAL A 143 -12.62 3.50 3.69
CA VAL A 143 -11.34 3.19 3.03
C VAL A 143 -11.32 3.87 1.67
N ARG A 144 -10.36 4.76 1.46
CA ARG A 144 -10.08 5.36 0.16
C ARG A 144 -8.94 4.59 -0.49
N LEU A 145 -9.21 3.97 -1.63
CA LEU A 145 -8.21 3.37 -2.51
C LEU A 145 -7.83 4.38 -3.58
N THR A 146 -6.54 4.49 -3.87
CA THR A 146 -5.98 5.38 -4.90
C THR A 146 -5.45 4.54 -6.04
N TRP A 147 -5.77 4.94 -7.26
CA TRP A 147 -5.38 4.23 -8.48
C TRP A 147 -4.51 5.13 -9.35
N GLY A 148 -3.44 4.56 -9.93
CA GLY A 148 -2.47 5.31 -10.72
C GLY A 148 -1.54 6.19 -9.86
N THR A 149 -0.76 7.04 -10.53
CA THR A 149 0.26 7.90 -9.90
C THR A 149 0.16 9.32 -10.43
N GLY A 150 0.67 10.30 -9.68
CA GLY A 150 0.70 11.68 -10.13
C GLY A 150 -0.68 12.35 -10.17
N PRO A 151 -0.87 13.36 -11.04
CA PRO A 151 -2.08 14.19 -11.06
C PRO A 151 -3.34 13.48 -11.57
N GLU A 152 -3.20 12.41 -12.35
CA GLU A 152 -4.33 11.67 -12.95
C GLU A 152 -4.89 10.55 -12.07
N ARG A 153 -4.43 10.47 -10.81
CA ARG A 153 -4.89 9.43 -9.89
C ARG A 153 -6.40 9.51 -9.64
N THR A 154 -7.05 8.36 -9.65
CA THR A 154 -8.48 8.23 -9.34
C THR A 154 -8.69 7.57 -7.98
N TYR A 155 -9.92 7.63 -7.46
CA TYR A 155 -10.23 7.15 -6.12
C TYR A 155 -11.48 6.29 -6.09
N THR A 156 -11.43 5.21 -5.32
CA THR A 156 -12.60 4.43 -4.93
C THR A 156 -12.78 4.52 -3.42
N TYR A 157 -14.03 4.60 -2.96
CA TYR A 157 -14.36 4.67 -1.55
C TYR A 157 -15.18 3.45 -1.14
N LEU A 158 -14.68 2.76 -0.12
CA LEU A 158 -15.33 1.62 0.49
C LEU A 158 -15.82 1.99 1.88
N SER A 159 -17.04 1.60 2.21
CA SER A 159 -17.56 1.56 3.57
C SER A 159 -17.25 0.18 4.15
N VAL A 160 -16.52 0.15 5.26
CA VAL A 160 -16.08 -1.07 5.94
C VAL A 160 -16.69 -1.10 7.32
N GLN A 161 -17.48 -2.12 7.61
CA GLN A 161 -18.08 -2.31 8.92
C GLN A 161 -17.29 -3.35 9.71
N SER A 162 -17.05 -3.06 10.98
CA SER A 162 -16.44 -3.98 11.94
C SER A 162 -17.31 -4.18 13.17
N ASP A 163 -17.17 -5.35 13.77
CA ASP A 163 -17.71 -5.64 15.09
C ASP A 163 -16.86 -4.97 16.18
N LEU A 164 -17.46 -4.26 17.13
CA LEU A 164 -16.71 -3.53 18.16
C LEU A 164 -16.03 -4.46 19.17
N ALA A 165 -16.66 -5.58 19.51
CA ALA A 165 -16.14 -6.50 20.52
C ALA A 165 -14.94 -7.29 19.99
N THR A 166 -15.07 -7.87 18.79
CA THR A 166 -14.05 -8.72 18.17
C THR A 166 -13.10 -7.96 17.23
N ARG A 167 -13.45 -6.72 16.85
CA ARG A 167 -12.74 -5.90 15.85
C ARG A 167 -12.63 -6.58 14.49
N THR A 168 -13.48 -7.57 14.22
CA THR A 168 -13.46 -8.32 12.95
C THR A 168 -14.26 -7.56 11.91
N ILE A 169 -13.78 -7.56 10.67
CA ILE A 169 -14.47 -6.91 9.56
C ILE A 169 -15.65 -7.80 9.14
N THR A 170 -16.86 -7.24 9.23
CA THR A 170 -18.12 -7.94 8.98
C THR A 170 -18.73 -7.59 7.63
N ASP A 171 -18.42 -6.41 7.08
CA ASP A 171 -18.90 -6.03 5.75
C ASP A 171 -18.00 -5.04 5.00
N ILE A 172 -18.02 -5.11 3.67
CA ILE A 172 -17.31 -4.20 2.75
C ILE A 172 -18.23 -3.85 1.59
N ARG A 173 -18.53 -2.56 1.39
CA ARG A 173 -19.41 -2.07 0.32
C ARG A 173 -18.82 -0.86 -0.37
N SER A 174 -19.09 -0.69 -1.66
CA SER A 174 -18.82 0.59 -2.35
C SER A 174 -19.66 1.70 -1.72
N LYS A 175 -19.08 2.87 -1.53
CA LYS A 175 -19.76 4.02 -0.93
C LYS A 175 -20.43 4.91 -1.98
N TYR A 176 -19.91 4.93 -3.21
CA TYR A 176 -20.37 5.75 -4.34
C TYR A 176 -20.27 4.97 -5.64
#